data_AF-A0A8R1ITB6-F1
#
_entry.id   AF-A0A8R1ITB6-F1
#
_cell.length_a   1.000
_cell.length_b   1.000
_cell.length_c   1.000
_cell.angle_alpha   90.00
_cell.angle_beta   90.00
_cell.angle_gamma   90.00
#
_symmetry.space_group_name_H-M   'P 1'
#
loop_
_entity.id
_entity.type
_entity.pdbx_description
1 polymer ?
#
loop_
_entity_poly.entity_id
_entity_poly.type
_entity_poly.pdbx_seq_one_letter_code
_entity_poly.pdbx_strand_id
1 'polypeptide(L)' 'MRASVQCPTIEHLLKRGMRSSDVARTLGISDFTVRNVSAALKKYGSSSERPKTGRSRTVNTRRIRGVIKRRIGRNVG' A
#
# COMPACT_ATOMS: atom_id res chain seq x y z
N MET A 1 3.47 0.03 -10.75
CA MET A 1 3.41 -0.88 -9.60
C MET A 1 2.20 -1.78 -9.80
N ARG A 2 2.36 -3.11 -9.74
CA ARG A 2 1.26 -4.07 -9.93
C ARG A 2 0.56 -4.22 -8.58
N ALA A 3 -0.67 -3.73 -8.45
CA ALA A 3 -1.56 -4.24 -7.43
C ALA A 3 -1.57 -5.77 -7.55
N SER A 4 -1.47 -6.50 -6.44
CA SER A 4 -1.68 -7.95 -6.47
C SER A 4 -3.05 -8.19 -7.09
N VAL A 5 -3.06 -8.81 -8.27
CA VAL A 5 -4.23 -8.97 -9.15
C VAL A 5 -5.44 -9.54 -8.40
N GLN A 6 -5.18 -10.26 -7.30
CA GLN A 6 -6.16 -10.97 -6.48
C GLN A 6 -6.75 -10.13 -5.32
N CYS A 7 -6.16 -9.01 -4.90
CA CYS A 7 -6.69 -8.21 -3.78
C CYS A 7 -8.13 -7.70 -3.98
N PRO A 8 -8.53 -7.13 -5.12
CA PRO A 8 -9.90 -6.68 -5.32
C PRO A 8 -10.90 -7.85 -5.29
N THR A 9 -10.50 -9.02 -5.80
CA THR A 9 -11.33 -10.24 -5.78
C THR A 9 -11.51 -10.77 -4.36
N ILE A 10 -10.44 -10.84 -3.56
CA ILE A 10 -10.51 -11.23 -2.14
C ILE A 10 -11.39 -10.25 -1.37
N GLU A 11 -11.21 -8.94 -1.57
CA GLU A 11 -12.00 -7.91 -0.90
C GLU A 11 -13.49 -8.05 -1.20
N HIS A 12 -13.86 -8.30 -2.46
CA HIS A 12 -15.24 -8.51 -2.87
C HIS A 12 -15.89 -9.72 -2.21
N LEU A 13 -15.18 -10.85 -2.17
CA LEU A 13 -15.70 -12.08 -1.55
C LEU A 13 -15.84 -11.94 -0.03
N LEU A 14 -14.90 -11.26 0.63
CA LEU A 14 -14.98 -10.96 2.06
C LEU A 14 -16.15 -10.02 2.36
N LYS A 15 -16.41 -8.99 1.52
CA LYS A 15 -17.57 -8.10 1.67
C LYS A 15 -18.90 -8.80 1.45
N ARG A 16 -18.93 -9.87 0.65
CA ARG A 16 -20.09 -10.78 0.50
C ARG A 16 -20.31 -11.71 1.69
N GLY A 17 -19.45 -11.67 2.71
CA GLY A 17 -19.57 -12.49 3.91
C GLY A 17 -18.96 -13.90 3.80
N MET A 18 -18.16 -14.18 2.76
CA MET A 18 -17.45 -15.46 2.69
C MET A 18 -16.37 -15.53 3.79
N ARG A 19 -16.20 -16.71 4.38
CA ARG A 19 -15.15 -16.96 5.36
C ARG A 19 -13.78 -16.93 4.67
N SER A 20 -12.77 -16.38 5.34
CA SER A 20 -11.40 -16.29 4.84
C SER A 20 -10.84 -17.63 4.36
N SER A 21 -11.15 -18.72 5.07
CA SER A 21 -10.75 -20.08 4.70
C SER A 21 -11.35 -20.54 3.38
N ASP A 22 -12.62 -20.20 3.14
CA ASP A 22 -13.30 -20.54 1.89
C ASP A 22 -12.75 -19.71 0.74
N VAL A 23 -12.47 -18.42 0.97
CA VAL A 23 -11.83 -17.56 -0.04
C VAL A 23 -10.44 -18.08 -0.42
N ALA A 24 -9.64 -18.50 0.55
CA ALA A 24 -8.31 -19.10 0.30
C ALA A 24 -8.42 -20.36 -0.55
N ARG A 25 -9.37 -21.25 -0.22
CA ARG A 25 -9.62 -22.49 -0.96
C ARG A 25 -10.17 -22.24 -2.37
N THR A 26 -11.10 -21.31 -2.54
CA THR A 26 -11.71 -20.97 -3.84
C THR A 26 -10.70 -20.33 -4.78
N LEU A 27 -9.82 -19.47 -4.27
CA LEU A 27 -8.85 -18.75 -5.10
C LEU A 27 -7.50 -19.47 -5.22
N GLY A 28 -7.27 -20.54 -4.45
CA GLY A 28 -5.98 -21.25 -4.41
C GLY A 28 -4.84 -20.38 -3.85
N ILE A 29 -5.14 -19.46 -2.93
CA ILE A 29 -4.19 -18.49 -2.37
C ILE A 29 -3.91 -18.86 -0.92
N SER A 30 -2.73 -18.53 -0.42
CA SER A 30 -2.39 -18.74 0.99
C SER A 30 -3.38 -18.05 1.95
N ASP A 31 -3.72 -18.74 3.04
CA ASP A 31 -4.49 -18.19 4.17
C ASP A 31 -3.89 -16.87 4.66
N PHE A 32 -2.55 -16.81 4.75
CA PHE A 32 -1.83 -15.63 5.21
C PHE A 32 -2.16 -14.39 4.38
N THR A 33 -2.22 -14.53 3.05
CA THR A 33 -2.60 -13.43 2.15
C THR A 33 -4.02 -12.97 2.42
N VAL A 34 -4.98 -13.89 2.55
CA VAL A 34 -6.38 -13.56 2.82
C VAL A 34 -6.54 -12.89 4.18
N ARG A 35 -5.79 -13.34 5.19
CA ARG A 35 -5.77 -12.71 6.53
C ARG A 35 -5.19 -11.31 6.52
N ASN A 36 -4.12 -11.05 5.76
CA ASN A 36 -3.59 -9.70 5.61
C ASN A 36 -4.59 -8.77 4.92
N VAL A 37 -5.27 -9.25 3.87
CA VAL A 37 -6.31 -8.48 3.18
C VAL A 37 -7.50 -8.20 4.08
N SER A 38 -7.96 -9.18 4.87
CA SER A 38 -9.07 -8.97 5.80
C SER A 38 -8.71 -8.01 6.93
N ALA A 39 -7.48 -8.09 7.46
CA ALA A 39 -6.97 -7.15 8.45
C ALA A 39 -6.88 -5.71 7.89
N ALA A 40 -6.39 -5.56 6.65
CA ALA A 40 -6.33 -4.26 5.97
C ALA A 40 -7.75 -3.69 5.75
N LEU A 41 -8.68 -4.52 5.29
CA LEU A 41 -10.08 -4.13 5.11
C LEU A 41 -10.72 -3.67 6.42
N LYS A 42 -10.52 -4.40 7.52
CA LYS A 42 -11.05 -4.04 8.85
C LYS A 42 -10.45 -2.73 9.37
N LYS A 43 -9.16 -2.51 9.15
CA LYS A 43 -8.45 -1.34 9.70
C LYS A 43 -8.69 -0.06 8.88
N TYR A 44 -8.89 -0.20 7.58
CA TYR A 44 -8.80 0.92 6.64
C TYR A 44 -9.96 1.04 5.65
N GLY A 45 -10.88 0.07 5.62
CA GLY A 45 -12.02 0.05 4.70
C GLY A 45 -11.69 -0.38 3.27
N SER A 46 -10.41 -0.62 2.95
CA SER A 46 -9.97 -1.09 1.63
C SER A 46 -8.67 -1.88 1.74
N SER A 47 -8.50 -2.84 0.83
CA SER A 47 -7.27 -3.62 0.65
C SER A 47 -6.27 -2.99 -0.34
N SER A 48 -6.57 -1.79 -0.83
CA SER A 48 -5.73 -1.08 -1.80
C SER A 48 -4.29 -0.89 -1.30
N GLU A 49 -3.34 -1.04 -2.23
CA GLU A 49 -1.92 -0.88 -1.95
C GLU A 49 -1.64 0.55 -1.49
N ARG A 50 -1.32 0.70 -0.21
CA ARG A 50 -1.04 2.01 0.36
C ARG A 50 0.37 2.46 0.02
N PRO A 51 0.59 3.78 -0.15
CA PRO A 51 1.94 4.32 -0.20
C PRO A 51 2.70 3.83 1.02
N LYS A 52 3.89 3.26 0.80
CA LYS A 52 4.75 2.77 1.88
C LYS A 52 4.87 3.84 2.95
N THR A 53 4.59 3.47 4.20
CA THR A 53 4.74 4.37 5.33
C THR A 53 6.23 4.64 5.50
N GLY A 54 6.67 5.80 5.02
CA GLY A 54 8.06 6.15 4.96
C GLY A 54 8.24 7.59 4.52
N ARG A 55 9.32 8.22 4.98
CA ARG A 55 9.61 9.60 4.58
C ARG A 55 9.90 9.63 3.09
N SER A 56 9.06 10.35 2.34
CA SER A 56 9.31 10.59 0.92
C SER A 56 10.71 11.21 0.73
N ARG A 57 11.51 10.61 -0.13
CA ARG A 57 12.85 11.09 -0.50
C ARG A 57 12.84 11.82 -1.86
N THR A 58 11.67 12.28 -2.31
CA THR A 58 11.56 12.99 -3.59
C THR A 58 12.03 14.44 -3.50
N VAL A 59 12.45 14.99 -4.64
CA VAL A 59 12.90 16.38 -4.80
C VAL A 59 11.85 17.39 -4.35
N ASN A 60 10.56 17.04 -4.48
CA ASN A 60 9.43 17.91 -4.16
C ASN A 60 9.17 18.09 -2.66
N THR A 61 9.95 17.46 -1.78
CA THR A 61 9.80 17.68 -0.34
C THR A 61 10.47 18.99 0.10
N ARG A 62 9.85 19.71 1.06
CA ARG A 62 10.38 20.97 1.62
C ARG A 62 11.84 20.86 2.07
N ARG A 63 12.21 19.74 2.71
CA ARG A 63 13.58 19.47 3.16
C ARG A 63 14.56 19.41 1.99
N ILE A 64 14.24 18.65 0.94
CA ILE A 64 15.13 18.49 -0.21
C ILE A 64 15.22 19.80 -1.00
N ARG A 65 14.11 20.51 -1.21
CA ARG A 65 14.11 21.87 -1.80
C ARG A 65 15.00 22.83 -1.01
N GLY A 66 14.94 22.81 0.33
CA GLY A 66 15.81 23.62 1.18
C GLY A 66 17.29 23.22 1.12
N VAL A 67 17.60 21.93 0.93
CA VAL A 67 18.99 21.48 0.69
C VAL A 67 19.49 21.98 -0.67
N ILE A 68 18.68 21.87 -1.73
CA ILE A 68 19.04 22.32 -3.08
C ILE A 68 19.29 23.83 -3.09
N LYS A 69 18.37 24.64 -2.56
CA LYS A 69 18.53 26.11 -2.47
C LYS A 69 19.81 26.50 -1.72
N ARG A 70 20.12 25.82 -0.61
CA ARG A 70 21.35 26.04 0.16
C ARG A 70 22.62 25.63 -0.59
N ARG A 71 22.55 24.66 -1.50
CA ARG A 71 23.70 24.28 -2.36
C ARG A 71 23.91 25.31 -3.46
N ILE A 72 22.83 25.76 -4.11
CA ILE A 72 22.90 26.82 -5.12
C ILE A 72 23.48 28.10 -4.53
N GLY A 73 22.96 28.57 -3.39
CA GLY A 73 23.47 29.78 -2.75
C GLY A 73 24.93 29.72 -2.30
N ARG A 74 25.51 28.53 -2.13
CA ARG A 74 26.95 28.34 -1.83
C ARG A 74 27.84 28.37 -3.08
N ASN A 75 27.30 28.01 -4.24
CA ASN A 75 28.07 27.97 -5.50
C ASN A 75 28.04 29.30 -6.26
N VAL A 76 27.17 30.23 -5.88
CA VAL A 76 27.00 31.54 -6.53
C VAL A 76 27.70 32.67 -5.75
N GLY A 77 28.28 32.35 -4.59
CA GLY A 77 29.12 33.26 -3.80
C GLY A 77 30.60 33.02 -4.05
#